data_AF-A0A397TVM0-F1
#
_entry.id   AF-A0A397TVM0-F1
#
_cell.length_a   1.000
_cell.length_b   1.000
_cell.length_c   1.000
_cell.angle_alpha   90.00
_cell.angle_beta   90.00
_cell.angle_gamma   90.00
#
_symmetry.space_group_name_H-M   'P 1'
#
loop_
_entity.id
_entity.type
_entity.pdbx_description
1 polymer ?
#
loop_
_entity_poly.entity_id
_entity_poly.type
_entity_poly.pdbx_seq_one_letter_code
_entity_poly.pdbx_strand_id
1 'polypeptide(L)'
;MSQSISQSTSNAIFSCILCSKKTFKSKRGFNIYNTRIHELQDRDITTNTRVFCTIYTRKSFKNKQGLIRHERYTHGTYNIPRANLISLPEEAINEFKETIVYLIQRQLSNHSSLVGSRCITIPCLESQFIGVFGNYIARYAPTQQTYECVFTGEYAYETLQSIFGDSNWGIHHYTGNQKTAVILFIPTQTEDVYNNTENSDFDTLPQDQNTAKFEMKVKCEQRGIKELSIMNTQADF
;
A
#
# COMPACT_ATOMS: atom_id res chain seq x y z
N MET A 1 -59.02 6.00 50.41
CA MET A 1 -59.78 4.77 50.08
C MET A 1 -60.68 5.10 48.92
N SER A 2 -60.67 4.51 47.74
CA SER A 2 -59.85 3.49 47.11
C SER A 2 -60.05 3.67 45.59
N GLN A 3 -59.00 3.44 44.81
CA GLN A 3 -59.06 3.47 43.34
C GLN A 3 -59.94 2.34 42.82
N SER A 4 -60.71 2.60 41.76
CA SER A 4 -61.24 1.57 40.87
C SER A 4 -61.11 2.07 39.43
N ILE A 5 -59.92 1.85 38.85
CA ILE A 5 -59.70 1.96 37.41
C ILE A 5 -59.90 0.55 36.84
N SER A 6 -60.91 0.43 35.99
CA SER A 6 -61.19 -0.73 35.17
C SER A 6 -59.97 -1.07 34.29
N GLN A 7 -59.35 -2.21 34.55
CA GLN A 7 -58.31 -2.77 33.69
C GLN A 7 -58.94 -3.34 32.42
N SER A 8 -58.86 -2.59 31.31
CA SER A 8 -59.00 -3.17 29.97
C SER A 8 -57.63 -3.73 29.57
N THR A 9 -57.40 -5.01 29.84
CA THR A 9 -56.21 -5.72 29.37
C THR A 9 -56.27 -5.89 27.86
N SER A 10 -55.56 -5.04 27.12
CA SER A 10 -55.30 -5.27 25.70
C SER A 10 -54.41 -6.51 25.56
N ASN A 11 -55.01 -7.62 25.13
CA ASN A 11 -54.28 -8.85 24.83
C ASN A 11 -53.44 -8.63 23.56
N ALA A 12 -52.24 -8.09 23.72
CA ALA A 12 -51.28 -7.97 22.63
C ALA A 12 -50.90 -9.37 22.13
N ILE A 13 -51.23 -9.66 20.87
CA ILE A 13 -50.88 -10.91 20.20
C ILE A 13 -49.56 -10.70 19.46
N PHE A 14 -48.55 -11.51 19.80
CA PHE A 14 -47.22 -11.48 19.18
C PHE A 14 -47.17 -12.50 18.05
N SER A 15 -46.80 -12.09 16.84
CA SER A 15 -46.72 -12.99 15.68
C SER A 15 -45.28 -13.13 15.19
N CYS A 16 -44.92 -14.34 14.75
CA CYS A 16 -43.61 -14.61 14.18
C CYS A 16 -43.63 -14.33 12.67
N ILE A 17 -42.73 -13.46 12.21
CA ILE A 17 -42.64 -13.05 10.79
C ILE A 17 -41.98 -14.16 9.94
N LEU A 18 -41.16 -15.01 10.56
CA LEU A 18 -40.41 -16.09 9.90
C LEU A 18 -41.21 -17.39 9.74
N CYS A 19 -42.32 -17.53 10.45
CA CYS A 19 -43.16 -18.72 10.40
C CYS A 19 -44.60 -18.30 10.10
N SER A 20 -45.03 -18.53 8.87
CA SER A 20 -46.39 -18.24 8.43
C SER A 20 -47.41 -18.86 9.38
N LYS A 21 -48.11 -18.00 10.14
CA LYS A 21 -49.26 -18.28 11.03
C LYS A 21 -48.99 -18.72 12.48
N LYS A 22 -47.80 -18.51 13.05
CA LYS A 22 -47.58 -18.71 14.51
C LYS A 22 -47.81 -17.41 15.29
N THR A 23 -48.75 -17.44 16.24
CA THR A 23 -49.09 -16.32 17.13
C THR A 23 -49.06 -16.73 18.60
N PHE A 24 -48.70 -15.80 19.48
CA PHE A 24 -48.48 -16.01 20.90
C PHE A 24 -49.25 -14.97 21.71
N LYS A 25 -49.90 -15.42 22.78
CA LYS A 25 -50.68 -14.56 23.68
C LYS A 25 -49.81 -13.84 24.73
N SER A 26 -48.52 -14.14 24.79
CA SER A 26 -47.58 -13.51 25.72
C SER A 26 -46.20 -13.30 25.10
N LYS A 27 -45.56 -12.17 25.46
CA LYS A 27 -44.20 -11.81 25.01
C LYS A 27 -43.16 -12.86 25.42
N ARG A 28 -43.31 -13.42 26.63
CA ARG A 28 -42.41 -14.47 27.14
C ARG A 28 -42.49 -15.75 26.29
N GLY A 29 -43.70 -16.16 25.90
CA GLY A 29 -43.90 -17.33 25.03
C GLY A 29 -43.33 -17.11 23.63
N PHE A 30 -43.53 -15.90 23.07
CA PHE A 30 -42.90 -15.51 21.81
C PHE A 30 -41.37 -15.56 21.88
N ASN A 31 -40.76 -14.98 22.91
CA ASN A 31 -39.30 -14.97 23.06
C ASN A 31 -38.72 -16.39 23.18
N ILE A 32 -39.31 -17.27 24.01
CA ILE A 32 -38.84 -18.66 24.14
C ILE A 32 -38.97 -19.42 22.82
N TYR A 33 -40.06 -19.21 22.07
CA TYR A 33 -40.22 -19.81 20.74
C TYR A 33 -39.16 -19.28 19.78
N ASN A 34 -38.93 -17.97 19.75
CA ASN A 34 -37.90 -17.35 18.92
C ASN A 34 -36.52 -17.89 19.29
N THR A 35 -36.21 -18.05 20.58
CA THR A 35 -34.98 -18.68 21.05
C THR A 35 -34.83 -20.12 20.59
N ARG A 36 -35.85 -20.95 20.78
CA ARG A 36 -35.72 -22.39 20.49
C ARG A 36 -35.77 -22.73 19.01
N ILE A 37 -36.52 -21.96 18.22
CA ILE A 37 -36.79 -22.25 16.81
C ILE A 37 -35.93 -21.37 15.88
N HIS A 38 -35.57 -20.16 16.30
CA HIS A 38 -34.81 -19.19 15.51
C HIS A 38 -33.47 -18.72 16.15
N GLU A 39 -33.16 -18.92 17.44
CA GLU A 39 -31.81 -18.57 17.98
C GLU A 39 -30.75 -19.66 17.70
N LEU A 40 -30.97 -20.55 16.74
CA LEU A 40 -29.88 -21.14 15.95
C LEU A 40 -29.61 -20.40 14.64
N GLN A 41 -30.35 -19.32 14.35
CA GLN A 41 -30.20 -18.44 13.20
C GLN A 41 -29.87 -16.98 13.56
N ASP A 42 -29.72 -16.64 14.84
CA ASP A 42 -29.25 -15.31 15.28
C ASP A 42 -27.75 -15.29 15.63
N ARG A 43 -26.99 -16.13 14.92
CA ARG A 43 -25.53 -16.00 14.74
C ARG A 43 -25.15 -15.69 13.29
N ASP A 44 -26.05 -15.16 12.47
CA ASP A 44 -25.68 -14.78 11.09
C ASP A 44 -26.53 -13.65 10.50
N ILE A 45 -26.77 -12.59 11.28
CA ILE A 45 -26.86 -11.23 10.71
C ILE A 45 -25.56 -10.47 11.04
N THR A 46 -24.42 -11.12 10.79
CA THR A 46 -23.30 -10.36 10.24
C THR A 46 -23.53 -10.35 8.74
N THR A 47 -23.81 -9.17 8.19
CA THR A 47 -23.61 -8.89 6.76
C THR A 47 -22.42 -9.70 6.25
N ASN A 48 -22.69 -10.69 5.40
CA ASN A 48 -21.65 -11.50 4.78
C ASN A 48 -20.98 -10.67 3.66
N THR A 49 -20.43 -9.51 4.03
CA THR A 49 -19.60 -8.66 3.18
C THR A 49 -18.23 -9.30 3.08
N ARG A 50 -18.17 -10.50 2.49
CA ARG A 50 -16.88 -11.10 2.15
C ARG A 50 -16.15 -10.16 1.20
N VAL A 51 -14.85 -10.03 1.44
CA VAL A 51 -13.98 -9.26 0.55
C VAL A 51 -13.36 -10.22 -0.45
N PHE A 52 -13.44 -9.88 -1.73
CA PHE A 52 -12.96 -10.73 -2.82
C PHE A 52 -11.56 -10.31 -3.27
N CYS A 53 -10.75 -11.28 -3.68
CA CYS A 53 -9.47 -10.99 -4.32
C CYS A 53 -9.72 -10.42 -5.72
N THR A 54 -9.12 -9.27 -6.02
CA THR A 54 -9.29 -8.61 -7.32
C THR A 54 -8.48 -9.29 -8.43
N ILE A 55 -7.37 -9.95 -8.08
CA ILE A 55 -6.51 -10.70 -9.01
C ILE A 55 -7.15 -12.06 -9.32
N TYR A 56 -7.71 -12.72 -8.31
CA TYR A 56 -8.39 -14.01 -8.44
C TYR A 56 -9.76 -13.99 -7.78
N THR A 57 -10.77 -13.57 -8.56
CA THR A 57 -12.13 -13.24 -8.11
C THR A 57 -12.92 -14.37 -7.45
N ARG A 58 -12.48 -15.63 -7.59
CA ARG A 58 -13.14 -16.80 -6.97
C ARG A 58 -12.76 -17.01 -5.51
N LYS A 59 -11.78 -16.29 -4.96
CA LYS A 59 -11.42 -16.36 -3.53
C LYS A 59 -12.03 -15.19 -2.77
N SER A 60 -12.71 -15.52 -1.67
CA SER A 60 -13.36 -14.56 -0.78
C SER A 60 -12.91 -14.78 0.66
N PHE A 61 -12.85 -13.69 1.43
CA PHE A 61 -12.33 -13.67 2.79
C PHE A 61 -13.33 -13.01 3.73
N LYS A 62 -13.34 -13.45 4.99
CA LYS A 62 -14.22 -12.91 6.04
C LYS A 62 -13.98 -11.41 6.29
N ASN A 63 -12.76 -10.91 6.08
CA ASN A 63 -12.40 -9.52 6.30
C ASN A 63 -11.20 -9.10 5.43
N LYS A 64 -10.93 -7.78 5.38
CA LYS A 64 -9.83 -7.18 4.61
C LYS A 64 -8.46 -7.72 5.02
N GLN A 65 -8.24 -8.02 6.30
CA GLN A 65 -6.96 -8.55 6.80
C GLN A 65 -6.67 -9.96 6.24
N GLY A 66 -7.70 -10.81 6.15
CA GLY A 66 -7.59 -12.12 5.50
C GLY A 66 -7.23 -12.00 4.02
N LEU A 67 -7.82 -11.04 3.32
CA LEU A 67 -7.50 -10.76 1.92
C LEU A 67 -6.07 -10.23 1.74
N ILE A 68 -5.64 -9.26 2.56
CA ILE A 68 -4.26 -8.74 2.55
C ILE A 68 -3.25 -9.88 2.74
N ARG A 69 -3.51 -10.78 3.68
CA ARG A 69 -2.65 -11.94 3.94
C ARG A 69 -2.58 -12.85 2.71
N HIS A 70 -3.72 -13.14 2.09
CA HIS A 70 -3.77 -13.91 0.86
C HIS A 70 -2.99 -13.25 -0.28
N GLU A 71 -3.17 -11.95 -0.52
CA GLU A 71 -2.42 -11.22 -1.55
C GLU A 71 -0.92 -11.28 -1.28
N ARG A 72 -0.48 -11.14 -0.02
CA ARG A 72 0.94 -11.21 0.32
C ARG A 72 1.56 -12.57 -0.02
N TYR A 73 0.89 -13.67 0.30
CA TYR A 73 1.45 -15.02 0.10
C TYR A 73 1.20 -15.59 -1.29
N THR A 74 0.05 -15.31 -1.90
CA THR A 74 -0.34 -15.88 -3.20
C THR A 74 0.01 -14.96 -4.37
N HIS A 75 0.09 -13.65 -4.14
CA HIS A 75 0.35 -12.63 -5.17
C HIS A 75 1.54 -11.74 -4.78
N GLY A 76 2.54 -12.32 -4.10
CA GLY A 76 3.72 -11.59 -3.61
C GLY A 76 4.53 -10.93 -4.72
N THR A 77 4.53 -11.52 -5.91
CA THR A 77 5.26 -11.06 -7.11
C THR A 77 4.35 -10.42 -8.15
N TYR A 78 3.07 -10.21 -7.85
CA TYR A 78 2.16 -9.53 -8.77
C TYR A 78 2.61 -8.08 -8.93
N ASN A 79 2.88 -7.66 -10.17
CA ASN A 79 3.48 -6.36 -10.48
C ASN A 79 2.76 -5.61 -11.62
N ILE A 80 1.58 -6.08 -12.02
CA ILE A 80 0.83 -5.50 -13.14
C ILE A 80 -0.07 -4.36 -12.62
N PRO A 81 0.17 -3.10 -13.04
CA PRO A 81 -0.65 -1.95 -12.63
C PRO A 81 -2.08 -2.01 -13.14
N ARG A 82 -2.92 -1.07 -12.70
CA ARG A 82 -4.25 -0.90 -13.30
C ARG A 82 -4.12 -0.45 -14.76
N ALA A 83 -4.96 -1.00 -15.63
CA ALA A 83 -5.03 -0.56 -17.01
C ALA A 83 -5.71 0.83 -17.11
N ASN A 84 -5.46 1.52 -18.23
CA ASN A 84 -6.11 2.78 -18.60
C ASN A 84 -5.83 3.96 -17.65
N LEU A 85 -4.61 4.05 -17.12
CA LEU A 85 -4.17 5.24 -16.38
C LEU A 85 -4.05 6.43 -17.33
N ILE A 86 -4.49 7.60 -16.85
CA ILE A 86 -4.31 8.85 -17.57
C ILE A 86 -2.81 9.18 -17.56
N SER A 87 -2.23 9.42 -18.74
CA SER A 87 -0.85 9.90 -18.84
C SER A 87 -0.78 11.32 -18.29
N LEU A 88 0.20 11.56 -17.43
CA LEU A 88 0.51 12.90 -16.94
C LEU A 88 1.44 13.63 -17.93
N PRO A 89 1.40 14.97 -17.96
CA PRO A 89 2.40 15.76 -18.68
C PRO A 89 3.79 15.56 -18.05
N GLU A 90 4.83 15.75 -18.85
CA GLU A 90 6.22 15.51 -18.45
C GLU A 90 6.65 16.38 -17.27
N GLU A 91 6.16 17.63 -17.22
CA GLU A 91 6.44 18.58 -16.15
C GLU A 91 5.96 18.06 -14.79
N ALA A 92 4.77 17.47 -14.74
CA ALA A 92 4.22 16.89 -13.52
C ALA A 92 4.98 15.65 -13.06
N ILE A 93 5.52 14.88 -14.01
CA ILE A 93 6.40 13.74 -13.72
C ILE A 93 7.75 14.22 -13.17
N ASN A 94 8.33 15.26 -13.75
CA ASN A 94 9.60 15.82 -13.30
C ASN A 94 9.48 16.46 -11.91
N GLU A 95 8.40 17.21 -11.62
CA GLU A 95 8.14 17.73 -10.27
C GLU A 95 8.03 16.59 -9.24
N PHE A 96 7.41 15.48 -9.62
CA PHE A 96 7.32 14.31 -8.76
C PHE A 96 8.68 13.64 -8.53
N LYS A 97 9.54 13.55 -9.55
CA LYS A 97 10.93 13.08 -9.41
C LYS A 97 11.71 13.95 -8.42
N GLU A 98 11.67 15.27 -8.57
CA GLU A 98 12.31 16.21 -7.64
C GLU A 98 11.82 16.02 -6.19
N THR A 99 10.51 15.78 -6.02
CA THR A 99 9.92 15.49 -4.71
C THR A 99 10.50 14.20 -4.11
N ILE A 100 10.69 13.15 -4.91
CA ILE A 100 11.31 11.90 -4.46
C ILE A 100 12.77 12.12 -4.07
N VAL A 101 13.53 12.83 -4.91
CA VAL A 101 14.95 13.17 -4.65
C VAL A 101 15.09 13.95 -3.35
N TYR A 102 14.26 14.98 -3.14
CA TYR A 102 14.23 15.72 -1.89
C TYR A 102 13.98 14.81 -0.67
N LEU A 103 13.04 13.86 -0.78
CA LEU A 103 12.75 12.91 0.30
C LEU A 103 13.90 11.94 0.57
N ILE A 104 14.59 11.48 -0.47
CA ILE A 104 15.82 10.67 -0.36
C ILE A 104 16.88 11.47 0.40
N GLN A 105 17.21 12.65 -0.09
CA GLN A 105 18.24 13.51 0.47
C GLN A 105 17.93 13.91 1.91
N ARG A 106 16.67 14.16 2.26
CA ARG A 106 16.25 14.44 3.64
C ARG A 106 16.47 13.27 4.60
N GLN A 107 16.49 12.02 4.12
CA GLN A 107 16.81 10.86 4.95
C GLN A 107 18.33 10.67 5.16
N LEU A 108 19.16 11.36 4.36
CA LEU A 108 20.60 11.41 4.56
C LEU A 108 20.86 12.40 5.69
N SER A 109 21.28 11.91 6.86
CA SER A 109 21.63 12.75 8.01
C SER A 109 23.15 12.73 8.24
N ASN A 110 23.72 13.86 8.65
CA ASN A 110 25.15 14.02 8.96
C ASN A 110 25.72 13.06 10.00
N HIS A 111 24.88 12.54 10.89
CA HIS A 111 25.34 11.87 12.11
C HIS A 111 25.02 10.37 12.11
N SER A 112 24.60 9.79 10.99
CA SER A 112 24.14 8.41 10.98
C SER A 112 24.81 7.59 9.86
N SER A 113 25.69 6.67 10.26
CA SER A 113 26.17 5.57 9.43
C SER A 113 25.08 4.48 9.39
N LEU A 114 23.91 4.82 8.85
CA LEU A 114 22.79 3.90 8.84
C LEU A 114 22.87 2.95 7.65
N VAL A 115 23.50 1.82 7.96
CA VAL A 115 23.60 0.59 7.19
C VAL A 115 22.25 -0.14 7.13
N GLY A 116 21.78 -0.47 5.92
CA GLY A 116 20.66 -1.41 5.71
C GLY A 116 19.59 -0.94 4.71
N SER A 117 18.51 -1.73 4.62
CA SER A 117 17.38 -1.47 3.73
C SER A 117 16.63 -0.21 4.17
N ARG A 118 16.47 0.75 3.25
CA ARG A 118 15.74 1.99 3.45
C ARG A 118 14.51 2.02 2.58
N CYS A 119 13.39 2.30 3.24
CA CYS A 119 12.09 2.42 2.59
C CYS A 119 11.66 3.89 2.58
N ILE A 120 11.36 4.40 1.39
CA ILE A 120 10.74 5.70 1.19
C ILE A 120 9.28 5.45 0.86
N THR A 121 8.39 5.92 1.72
CA THR A 121 6.96 5.83 1.51
C THR A 121 6.40 7.20 1.16
N ILE A 122 5.67 7.29 0.05
CA ILE A 122 5.16 8.55 -0.48
C ILE A 122 3.68 8.36 -0.83
N PRO A 123 2.75 9.15 -0.26
CA PRO A 123 1.39 9.19 -0.77
C PRO A 123 1.41 9.91 -2.12
N CYS A 124 0.92 9.26 -3.18
CA CYS A 124 1.02 9.79 -4.53
C CYS A 124 -0.14 9.31 -5.42
N LEU A 125 -0.32 9.97 -6.57
CA LEU A 125 -1.18 9.45 -7.63
C LEU A 125 -0.54 8.21 -8.25
N GLU A 126 -1.38 7.26 -8.67
CA GLU A 126 -0.88 6.07 -9.35
C GLU A 126 -0.21 6.43 -10.69
N SER A 127 -0.82 7.33 -11.46
CA SER A 127 -0.24 7.87 -12.68
C SER A 127 1.14 8.52 -12.49
N GLN A 128 1.38 9.21 -11.37
CA GLN A 128 2.71 9.75 -11.02
C GLN A 128 3.72 8.63 -10.77
N PHE A 129 3.33 7.63 -9.96
CA PHE A 129 4.21 6.51 -9.64
C PHE A 129 4.57 5.69 -10.88
N ILE A 130 3.57 5.36 -11.70
CA ILE A 130 3.75 4.57 -12.92
C ILE A 130 4.55 5.37 -13.96
N GLY A 131 4.34 6.69 -14.05
CA GLY A 131 5.11 7.55 -14.96
C GLY A 131 6.61 7.56 -14.64
N VAL A 132 7.00 7.44 -13.36
CA VAL A 132 8.42 7.40 -12.95
C VAL A 132 8.98 5.98 -12.94
N PHE A 133 8.24 5.02 -12.38
CA PHE A 133 8.75 3.69 -12.04
C PHE A 133 8.08 2.54 -12.79
N GLY A 134 7.26 2.81 -13.82
CA GLY A 134 6.42 1.81 -14.48
C GLY A 134 7.14 0.51 -14.88
N ASN A 135 8.39 0.62 -15.35
CA ASN A 135 9.22 -0.51 -15.77
C ASN A 135 9.96 -1.21 -14.62
N TYR A 136 9.89 -0.68 -13.40
CA TYR A 136 10.67 -1.10 -12.23
C TYR A 136 9.80 -1.60 -11.08
N ILE A 137 8.53 -1.91 -11.34
CA ILE A 137 7.58 -2.36 -10.32
C ILE A 137 7.94 -3.78 -9.89
N ALA A 138 8.35 -3.92 -8.63
CA ALA A 138 8.61 -5.21 -8.01
C ALA A 138 7.30 -5.85 -7.52
N ARG A 139 6.38 -5.03 -7.00
CA ARG A 139 5.10 -5.51 -6.47
C ARG A 139 4.00 -4.45 -6.51
N TYR A 140 2.78 -4.89 -6.78
CA TYR A 140 1.55 -4.16 -6.60
C TYR A 140 0.58 -4.95 -5.72
N ALA A 141 0.01 -4.32 -4.70
CA ALA A 141 -1.02 -4.90 -3.84
C ALA A 141 -2.35 -4.17 -4.05
N PRO A 142 -3.29 -4.76 -4.80
CA PRO A 142 -4.56 -4.11 -5.11
C PRO A 142 -5.42 -3.78 -3.89
N THR A 143 -5.51 -4.67 -2.89
CA THR A 143 -6.34 -4.41 -1.69
C THR A 143 -5.78 -3.28 -0.82
N GLN A 144 -4.46 -3.09 -0.84
CA GLN A 144 -3.82 -1.99 -0.13
C GLN A 144 -3.66 -0.74 -1.01
N GLN A 145 -3.83 -0.87 -2.34
CA GLN A 145 -3.49 0.16 -3.33
C GLN A 145 -2.07 0.67 -3.14
N THR A 146 -1.13 -0.27 -3.02
CA THR A 146 0.28 0.05 -2.81
C THR A 146 1.16 -0.52 -3.89
N TYR A 147 2.02 0.33 -4.43
CA TYR A 147 3.10 -0.05 -5.33
C TYR A 147 4.42 -0.12 -4.59
N GLU A 148 5.31 -0.97 -5.07
CA GLU A 148 6.64 -1.19 -4.51
C GLU A 148 7.66 -1.37 -5.63
N CYS A 149 8.76 -0.64 -5.54
CA CYS A 149 9.97 -0.81 -6.34
C CYS A 149 11.14 -1.10 -5.41
N VAL A 150 12.06 -1.95 -5.86
CA VAL A 150 13.25 -2.33 -5.08
C VAL A 150 14.48 -2.18 -5.97
N PHE A 151 15.43 -1.37 -5.54
CA PHE A 151 16.69 -1.12 -6.23
C PHE A 151 17.85 -1.64 -5.39
N THR A 152 18.59 -2.61 -5.94
CA THR A 152 19.76 -3.25 -5.32
C THR A 152 20.74 -3.69 -6.38
N GLY A 153 22.03 -3.77 -6.04
CA GLY A 153 23.07 -4.29 -6.93
C GLY A 153 23.85 -3.18 -7.63
N GLU A 154 24.86 -3.60 -8.41
CA GLU A 154 25.87 -2.73 -9.02
C GLU A 154 25.27 -1.55 -9.78
N TYR A 155 24.29 -1.80 -10.65
CA TYR A 155 23.68 -0.79 -11.52
C TYR A 155 22.54 0.00 -10.88
N ALA A 156 22.28 -0.19 -9.59
CA ALA A 156 21.11 0.42 -8.93
C ALA A 156 21.23 1.95 -8.85
N TYR A 157 22.45 2.48 -8.68
CA TYR A 157 22.66 3.92 -8.59
C TYR A 157 22.45 4.60 -9.94
N GLU A 158 23.02 4.04 -11.00
CA GLU A 158 22.92 4.51 -12.38
C GLU A 158 21.48 4.41 -12.90
N THR A 159 20.78 3.33 -12.54
CA THR A 159 19.36 3.16 -12.87
C THR A 159 18.53 4.30 -12.28
N LEU A 160 18.75 4.64 -11.00
CA LEU A 160 18.04 5.73 -10.35
C LEU A 160 18.45 7.11 -10.89
N GLN A 161 19.72 7.30 -11.20
CA GLN A 161 20.20 8.50 -11.89
C GLN A 161 19.48 8.70 -13.22
N SER A 162 19.31 7.63 -14.01
CA SER A 162 18.57 7.68 -15.28
C SER A 162 17.07 7.94 -15.06
N ILE A 163 16.45 7.32 -14.06
CA ILE A 163 15.04 7.53 -13.72
C ILE A 163 14.79 8.99 -13.32
N PHE A 164 15.61 9.54 -12.43
CA PHE A 164 15.44 10.90 -11.91
C PHE A 164 15.94 11.97 -12.88
N GLY A 165 16.89 11.66 -13.76
CA GLY A 165 17.53 12.66 -14.60
C GLY A 165 18.46 13.59 -13.83
N ASP A 166 18.86 13.19 -12.61
CA ASP A 166 19.73 13.95 -11.72
C ASP A 166 20.93 13.09 -11.33
N SER A 167 22.15 13.57 -11.57
CA SER A 167 23.39 12.87 -11.21
C SER A 167 23.71 12.96 -9.70
N ASN A 168 23.11 13.93 -9.01
CA ASN A 168 23.30 14.22 -7.59
C ASN A 168 22.10 13.77 -6.74
N TRP A 169 21.21 12.94 -7.29
CA TRP A 169 19.97 12.51 -6.63
C TRP A 169 20.22 11.90 -5.24
N GLY A 170 21.35 11.19 -5.09
CA GLY A 170 21.75 10.50 -3.88
C GLY A 170 22.65 11.32 -2.95
N ILE A 171 22.89 12.60 -3.20
CA ILE A 171 23.86 13.43 -2.46
C ILE A 171 23.13 14.54 -1.70
N HIS A 172 23.33 14.62 -0.39
CA HIS A 172 22.89 15.76 0.42
C HIS A 172 24.09 16.61 0.85
N HIS A 173 24.02 17.92 0.58
CA HIS A 173 25.04 18.90 0.93
C HIS A 173 24.64 19.66 2.19
N TYR A 174 25.58 19.78 3.12
CA TYR A 174 25.40 20.52 4.37
C TYR A 174 26.23 21.80 4.37
N THR A 175 25.93 22.67 5.32
CA THR A 175 26.75 23.86 5.56
C THR A 175 28.19 23.47 5.91
N GLY A 176 29.17 24.10 5.28
CA GLY A 176 30.59 23.83 5.53
C GLY A 176 31.24 22.74 4.66
N ASN A 177 30.79 22.56 3.41
CA ASN A 177 31.34 21.61 2.43
C ASN A 177 31.29 20.13 2.83
N GLN A 178 30.47 19.77 3.82
CA GLN A 178 30.19 18.39 4.18
C GLN A 178 29.10 17.82 3.26
N LYS A 179 29.22 16.54 2.90
CA LYS A 179 28.21 15.82 2.10
C LYS A 179 28.00 14.41 2.60
N THR A 180 26.77 13.92 2.46
CA THR A 180 26.40 12.52 2.68
C THR A 180 25.86 11.97 1.37
N ALA A 181 26.26 10.75 1.00
CA ALA A 181 25.85 10.11 -0.25
C ALA A 181 25.16 8.76 0.00
N VAL A 182 24.21 8.42 -0.86
CA VAL A 182 23.63 7.08 -0.96
C VAL A 182 24.66 6.14 -1.60
N ILE A 183 24.89 4.99 -0.99
CA ILE A 183 25.73 3.91 -1.53
C ILE A 183 24.87 2.66 -1.68
N LEU A 184 24.51 2.28 -2.91
CA LEU A 184 23.62 1.12 -3.18
C LEU A 184 24.34 -0.19 -3.39
N PHE A 185 25.60 -0.13 -3.80
CA PHE A 185 26.44 -1.29 -4.04
C PHE A 185 27.85 -1.01 -3.55
N ILE A 186 28.43 -2.02 -2.94
CA ILE A 186 29.84 -2.02 -2.58
C ILE A 186 30.38 -3.35 -3.07
N PRO A 187 31.34 -3.36 -4.02
CA PRO A 187 31.95 -4.60 -4.46
C PRO A 187 32.63 -5.24 -3.24
N THR A 188 32.23 -6.47 -2.91
CA THR A 188 32.98 -7.28 -1.97
C THR A 188 34.32 -7.60 -2.63
N GLN A 189 35.41 -7.07 -2.10
CA GLN A 189 36.74 -7.52 -2.50
C GLN A 189 36.82 -9.01 -2.18
N THR A 190 36.73 -9.86 -3.19
CA THR A 190 37.29 -11.20 -3.10
C THR A 190 38.79 -11.01 -3.08
N GLU A 191 39.44 -11.35 -1.97
CA GLU A 191 40.88 -11.58 -1.97
C GLU A 191 41.17 -12.62 -3.05
N ASP A 192 41.66 -12.18 -4.22
CA ASP A 192 42.46 -12.99 -5.13
C ASP A 192 43.25 -12.09 -6.09
N VAL A 193 44.51 -11.88 -5.69
CA VAL A 193 45.74 -11.79 -6.51
C VAL A 193 46.01 -10.53 -7.36
N TYR A 194 47.07 -9.84 -6.94
CA TYR A 194 47.89 -8.83 -7.65
C TYR A 194 48.07 -9.06 -9.17
N ASN A 195 47.78 -8.05 -10.00
CA ASN A 195 48.79 -7.16 -10.63
C ASN A 195 48.19 -6.30 -11.78
N ASN A 196 48.33 -4.98 -11.61
CA ASN A 196 48.57 -3.90 -12.59
C ASN A 196 47.85 -3.93 -13.96
N THR A 197 47.11 -2.85 -14.29
CA THR A 197 47.63 -1.71 -15.09
C THR A 197 46.50 -0.71 -15.44
N GLU A 198 46.64 0.50 -14.90
CA GLU A 198 46.34 1.85 -15.42
C GLU A 198 44.93 2.31 -15.86
N ASN A 199 44.54 3.41 -15.20
CA ASN A 199 43.82 4.59 -15.69
C ASN A 199 42.29 4.53 -15.93
N SER A 200 41.54 4.92 -14.90
CA SER A 200 40.44 5.88 -15.08
C SER A 200 40.22 6.66 -13.78
N ASP A 201 40.27 7.98 -13.91
CA ASP A 201 40.11 9.01 -12.88
C ASP A 201 38.77 8.85 -12.15
N PHE A 202 38.76 8.20 -11.00
CA PHE A 202 37.62 8.16 -10.08
C PHE A 202 38.14 8.61 -8.71
N ASP A 203 37.74 9.83 -8.32
CA ASP A 203 38.09 10.42 -7.03
C ASP A 203 37.85 9.41 -5.92
N THR A 204 38.94 9.01 -5.29
CA THR A 204 38.97 7.94 -4.30
C THR A 204 38.35 8.47 -3.01
N LEU A 205 37.12 8.04 -2.69
CA LEU A 205 36.52 8.30 -1.39
C LEU A 205 37.29 7.53 -0.30
N PRO A 206 37.52 8.12 0.90
CA PRO A 206 38.39 7.53 1.90
C PRO A 206 37.91 6.16 2.37
N GLN A 207 38.83 5.22 2.27
CA GLN A 207 38.70 3.81 2.62
C GLN A 207 38.78 3.66 4.14
N ASP A 208 37.71 3.99 4.85
CA ASP A 208 37.49 3.58 6.24
C ASP A 208 36.02 3.80 6.61
N GLN A 209 35.20 2.76 6.45
CA GLN A 209 33.97 2.51 7.23
C GLN A 209 33.26 1.23 6.77
N ASN A 210 32.91 0.38 7.74
CA ASN A 210 32.11 -0.84 7.62
C ASN A 210 31.10 -0.81 6.47
N THR A 211 31.39 -1.58 5.42
CA THR A 211 30.69 -1.49 4.14
C THR A 211 29.40 -2.29 4.17
N ALA A 212 28.31 -1.57 3.92
CA ALA A 212 26.95 -2.03 4.10
C ALA A 212 26.17 -2.00 2.80
N LYS A 213 25.43 -3.08 2.54
CA LYS A 213 24.42 -3.13 1.48
C LYS A 213 23.25 -2.21 1.83
N PHE A 214 22.97 -1.22 0.98
CA PHE A 214 21.76 -0.41 1.02
C PHE A 214 20.78 -0.93 -0.01
N GLU A 215 19.52 -1.10 0.39
CA GLU A 215 18.41 -1.43 -0.51
C GLU A 215 17.47 -0.24 -0.50
N MET A 216 17.14 0.31 -1.66
CA MET A 216 16.12 1.35 -1.76
C MET A 216 14.79 0.72 -2.12
N LYS A 217 13.82 0.86 -1.23
CA LYS A 217 12.44 0.44 -1.45
C LYS A 217 11.55 1.67 -1.55
N VAL A 218 10.91 1.88 -2.69
CA VAL A 218 9.94 2.97 -2.88
C VAL A 218 8.54 2.39 -2.78
N LYS A 219 7.73 2.92 -1.86
CA LYS A 219 6.33 2.52 -1.68
C LYS A 219 5.40 3.70 -1.93
N CYS A 220 4.47 3.57 -2.87
CA CYS A 220 3.37 4.53 -3.00
C CYS A 220 2.09 4.01 -2.35
N GLU A 221 1.36 4.88 -1.64
CA GLU A 221 0.03 4.59 -1.08
C GLU A 221 -1.01 5.57 -1.63
N GLN A 222 -2.08 5.07 -2.22
CA GLN A 222 -3.18 5.91 -2.67
C GLN A 222 -4.10 6.26 -1.49
N ARG A 223 -3.90 7.42 -0.86
CA ARG A 223 -4.80 7.91 0.21
C ARG A 223 -5.78 8.93 -0.32
N GLY A 224 -7.01 8.50 -0.63
CA GLY A 224 -8.15 9.41 -0.87
C GLY A 224 -8.08 10.28 -2.13
N ILE A 225 -7.02 10.20 -2.92
CA ILE A 225 -6.90 10.94 -4.19
C ILE A 225 -7.66 10.15 -5.26
N LYS A 226 -8.91 10.53 -5.50
CA LYS A 226 -9.68 10.04 -6.65
C LYS A 226 -9.14 10.73 -7.90
N GLU A 227 -8.51 9.96 -8.79
CA GLU A 227 -8.33 10.40 -10.17
C GLU A 227 -9.73 10.65 -10.75
N LEU A 228 -10.05 11.92 -11.03
CA LEU A 228 -11.27 12.28 -11.73
C LEU A 228 -11.16 11.70 -13.14
N SER A 229 -11.82 10.57 -13.38
CA SER A 229 -12.14 10.13 -14.73
C SER A 229 -13.10 11.17 -15.30
N ILE A 230 -12.57 12.13 -16.07
CA ILE A 230 -13.40 13.01 -16.88
C ILE A 230 -14.03 12.11 -17.94
N MET A 231 -15.31 11.78 -17.73
CA MET A 231 -16.13 11.24 -18.82
C MET A 231 -16.27 12.37 -19.83
N ASN A 232 -15.66 12.18 -21.01
CA ASN A 232 -15.95 13.01 -22.18
C ASN A 232 -17.44 12.86 -22.48
N THR A 233 -18.24 13.86 -22.10
CA THR A 233 -19.58 14.02 -22.66
C THR A 233 -19.40 14.61 -24.05
N GLN A 234 -19.49 13.72 -25.03
CA GLN A 234 -19.73 14.07 -26.41
C GLN A 234 -21.09 14.79 -26.46
N ALA A 235 -21.09 16.08 -26.77
CA ALA A 235 -22.28 16.81 -27.15
C ALA A 235 -22.21 17.03 -28.66
N ASP A 236 -22.98 16.22 -29.36
CA ASP A 236 -23.39 16.45 -30.74
C ASP A 236 -24.25 17.73 -30.82
N PHE A 237 -24.15 18.37 -32.01
CA PHE A 237 -24.85 19.56 -32.54
C PHE A 237 -24.15 20.92 -32.37
#